data_AF-A0A948D1N0-F1
#
_entry.id   AF-A0A948D1N0-F1
#
_cell.length_a   1.000
_cell.length_b   1.000
_cell.length_c   1.000
_cell.angle_alpha   90.00
_cell.angle_beta   90.00
_cell.angle_gamma   90.00
#
_symmetry.space_group_name_H-M   'P 1'
#
loop_
_entity.id
_entity.type
_entity.pdbx_description
1 polymer ?
#
loop_
_entity_poly.entity_id
_entity_poly.type
_entity_poly.pdbx_seq_one_letter_code
_entity_poly.pdbx_strand_id
1 'polypeptide(L)'
;MPSIISLWTKLFPFKRLPSIDRFHLETVTNPRELDFGEILPIEIRYVLSINPSRHETFRKLLEKGYGLGVRTVKKTPEKVLLAVDRISRRSQHNTIMPWLEKLLRYEELPVWSEEELRTAEDADVNLYAEARTIIEQRFEFKKIVLVSLNNQCLTEREQELMREVNTDLYPFAIDSIINQVTFDNAHTRTETAQTIIKALLIIGPIAHALEHVLSGIGKVFAATADDLLSEAAELFALRGSGFTWRQLAKRSKILVPVFLLATYGAFQVEPLVREGRTALAGAIFGLSAVALSLTTALQSVKMYHHAFSSLAREGKLKLEPGKGLWRYALLQDFTNPARLGLFIGALTSPLAAAVVFSFFPQLTRNGWVLALLGSVESIVAALTVMAAKRINRALFTRRIMRVIKASFAPLNRSN
;
A
#
# COMPACT_ATOMS: atom_id res chain seq x y z
N MET A 1 -3.36 -16.58 -36.93
CA MET A 1 -4.13 -15.87 -35.89
C MET A 1 -3.15 -15.31 -34.87
N PRO A 2 -3.09 -13.99 -34.64
CA PRO A 2 -2.26 -13.44 -33.57
C PRO A 2 -2.79 -13.98 -32.23
N SER A 3 -1.88 -14.52 -31.39
CA SER A 3 -2.27 -15.03 -30.08
C SER A 3 -2.90 -13.90 -29.27
N ILE A 4 -3.94 -14.22 -28.49
CA ILE A 4 -4.61 -13.28 -27.57
C ILE A 4 -3.57 -12.50 -26.75
N ILE A 5 -2.45 -13.16 -26.38
CA ILE A 5 -1.30 -12.59 -25.66
C ILE A 5 -0.67 -11.37 -26.38
N SER A 6 -0.60 -11.38 -27.72
CA SER A 6 0.00 -10.29 -28.51
C SER A 6 -0.88 -9.03 -28.62
N LEU A 7 -2.20 -9.18 -28.42
CA LEU A 7 -3.13 -8.06 -28.38
C LEU A 7 -3.02 -7.31 -27.04
N TRP A 8 -2.86 -8.07 -25.94
CA TRP A 8 -2.74 -7.51 -24.60
C TRP A 8 -1.40 -6.80 -24.35
N THR A 9 -0.29 -7.29 -24.92
CA THR A 9 1.02 -6.62 -24.79
C THR A 9 1.11 -5.32 -25.57
N LYS A 10 0.34 -5.15 -26.66
CA LYS A 10 0.30 -3.90 -27.43
C LYS A 10 -0.57 -2.81 -26.79
N LEU A 11 -1.61 -3.19 -26.04
CA LEU A 11 -2.48 -2.24 -25.34
C LEU A 11 -1.89 -1.72 -24.01
N PHE A 12 -0.91 -2.42 -23.45
CA PHE A 12 -0.27 -2.06 -22.18
C PHE A 12 1.27 -2.11 -22.34
N PRO A 13 1.91 -1.04 -22.83
CA PRO A 13 3.36 -1.00 -22.94
C PRO A 13 3.97 -1.08 -21.54
N PHE A 14 4.57 -2.24 -21.22
CA PHE A 14 5.31 -2.44 -19.98
C PHE A 14 6.69 -1.75 -20.06
N LYS A 15 7.05 -1.15 -18.92
CA LYS A 15 8.31 -0.47 -18.58
C LYS A 15 8.55 0.88 -19.26
N ARG A 16 8.11 1.96 -18.60
CA ARG A 16 8.89 3.21 -18.60
C ARG A 16 10.27 2.89 -18.01
N LEU A 17 11.33 3.32 -18.69
CA LEU A 17 12.68 3.39 -18.12
C LEU A 17 12.60 4.02 -16.72
N PRO A 18 13.30 3.48 -15.70
CA PRO A 18 13.21 3.98 -14.34
C PRO A 18 13.52 5.47 -14.35
N SER A 19 12.59 6.28 -13.85
CA SER A 19 12.85 7.69 -13.68
C SER A 19 13.99 7.83 -12.66
N ILE A 20 15.06 8.52 -13.05
CA ILE A 20 16.12 9.03 -12.17
C ILE A 20 15.48 9.52 -10.85
N ASP A 21 16.02 9.11 -9.70
CA ASP A 21 15.47 9.35 -8.36
C ASP A 21 14.97 10.79 -8.20
N ARG A 22 13.64 10.98 -8.27
CA ARG A 22 13.02 12.30 -8.08
C ARG A 22 12.72 12.51 -6.60
N PHE A 23 13.36 13.51 -6.01
CA PHE A 23 13.08 13.94 -4.64
C PHE A 23 12.37 15.29 -4.63
N HIS A 24 11.63 15.54 -3.56
CA HIS A 24 11.07 16.86 -3.28
C HIS A 24 11.97 17.57 -2.27
N LEU A 25 12.19 18.86 -2.50
CA LEU A 25 13.01 19.72 -1.66
C LEU A 25 12.16 20.92 -1.22
N GLU A 26 11.90 21.04 0.07
CA GLU A 26 11.36 22.26 0.69
C GLU A 26 12.54 23.02 1.30
N THR A 27 12.74 24.29 0.93
CA THR A 27 13.93 25.06 1.31
C THR A 27 13.58 26.26 2.18
N VAL A 28 14.30 26.41 3.29
CA VAL A 28 14.37 27.64 4.08
C VAL A 28 15.61 28.39 3.64
N THR A 29 15.47 29.65 3.24
CA THR A 29 16.57 30.40 2.59
C THR A 29 16.90 31.71 3.26
N ASN A 30 16.01 32.23 4.10
CA ASN A 30 16.19 33.48 4.82
C ASN A 30 16.32 33.22 6.33
N PRO A 31 17.35 33.79 7.01
CA PRO A 31 17.51 33.69 8.45
C PRO A 31 16.26 34.04 9.26
N ARG A 32 15.46 35.02 8.80
CA ARG A 32 14.23 35.46 9.46
C ARG A 32 13.15 34.38 9.48
N GLU A 33 13.16 33.44 8.53
CA GLU A 33 12.21 32.32 8.54
C GLU A 33 12.39 31.42 9.78
N LEU A 34 13.60 31.37 10.36
CA LEU A 34 13.86 30.61 11.60
C LEU A 34 13.15 31.19 12.83
N ASP A 35 12.77 32.47 12.78
CA ASP A 35 12.04 33.13 13.86
C ASP A 35 10.53 32.82 13.81
N PHE A 36 10.03 32.38 12.64
CA PHE A 36 8.64 31.98 12.42
C PHE A 36 8.50 30.47 12.42
N GLY A 37 8.67 29.86 13.60
CA GLY A 37 8.70 28.41 13.77
C GLY A 37 7.48 27.63 13.26
N GLU A 38 6.33 28.29 13.03
CA GLU A 38 5.14 27.65 12.46
C GLU A 38 5.22 27.40 10.94
N ILE A 39 6.00 28.22 10.23
CA ILE A 39 6.13 28.20 8.77
C ILE A 39 7.24 27.25 8.33
N LEU A 40 8.17 26.93 9.24
CA LEU A 40 9.27 26.01 8.98
C LEU A 40 8.78 24.60 8.63
N PRO A 41 9.47 23.88 7.71
CA PRO A 41 9.28 22.47 7.50
C PRO A 41 9.32 21.68 8.82
N ILE A 42 8.44 20.69 8.94
CA ILE A 42 8.24 19.98 10.21
C ILE A 42 9.49 19.24 10.69
N GLU A 43 10.34 18.82 9.75
CA GLU A 43 11.65 18.24 9.98
C GLU A 43 12.61 19.20 10.67
N ILE A 44 12.67 20.44 10.19
CA ILE A 44 13.52 21.49 10.77
C ILE A 44 13.01 21.85 12.16
N ARG A 45 11.68 21.99 12.32
CA ARG A 45 11.05 22.24 13.62
C ARG A 45 11.36 21.14 14.62
N TYR A 46 11.28 19.89 14.18
CA TYR A 46 11.58 18.73 15.02
C TYR A 46 13.04 18.76 15.49
N VAL A 47 13.99 18.95 14.57
CA VAL A 47 15.41 19.01 14.92
C VAL A 47 15.72 20.17 15.88
N LEU A 48 15.15 21.35 15.67
CA LEU A 48 15.28 22.49 16.58
C LEU A 48 14.65 22.21 17.95
N SER A 49 13.58 21.42 18.01
CA SER A 49 12.93 21.04 19.28
C SER A 49 13.73 20.03 20.09
N ILE A 50 14.53 19.19 19.43
CA ILE A 50 15.41 18.21 20.09
C ILE A 50 16.71 18.87 20.54
N ASN A 51 17.26 19.75 19.72
CA ASN A 51 18.49 20.48 20.02
C ASN A 51 18.34 21.99 19.70
N PRO A 52 17.90 22.80 20.68
CA PRO A 52 17.66 24.23 20.48
C PRO A 52 18.91 25.02 20.09
N SER A 53 20.11 24.55 20.46
CA SER A 53 21.38 25.21 20.09
C SER A 53 21.61 25.27 18.58
N ARG A 54 20.92 24.40 17.80
CA ARG A 54 20.99 24.39 16.35
C ARG A 54 20.36 25.62 15.69
N HIS A 55 19.52 26.37 16.41
CA HIS A 55 18.91 27.58 15.88
C HIS A 55 19.98 28.59 15.42
N GLU A 56 20.95 28.86 16.29
CA GLU A 56 22.05 29.76 16.00
C GLU A 56 22.97 29.22 14.89
N THR A 57 23.22 27.92 14.89
CA THR A 57 24.01 27.26 13.83
C THR A 57 23.33 27.37 12.47
N PHE A 58 22.02 27.13 12.40
CA PHE A 58 21.21 27.27 11.19
C PHE A 58 21.16 28.72 10.72
N ARG A 59 21.01 29.69 11.63
CA ARG A 59 21.07 31.11 11.31
C ARG A 59 22.38 31.48 10.64
N LYS A 60 23.51 31.08 11.23
CA LYS A 60 24.85 31.32 10.65
C LYS A 60 25.04 30.68 9.28
N LEU A 61 24.47 29.50 9.04
CA LEU A 61 24.52 28.85 7.72
C LEU A 61 23.71 29.65 6.68
N LEU A 62 22.53 30.12 7.05
CA LEU A 62 21.69 30.94 6.19
C LEU A 62 22.36 32.28 5.85
N GLU A 63 22.99 32.93 6.84
CA GLU A 63 23.76 34.17 6.64
C GLU A 63 24.99 33.98 5.74
N LYS A 64 25.61 32.80 5.78
CA LYS A 64 26.72 32.44 4.88
C LYS A 64 26.28 32.16 3.43
N GLY A 65 24.97 32.16 3.15
CA GLY A 65 24.44 31.91 1.81
C GLY A 65 24.13 30.44 1.53
N TYR A 66 23.90 29.63 2.57
CA TYR A 66 23.26 28.32 2.41
C TYR A 66 21.75 28.43 2.61
N GLY A 67 21.00 27.54 1.97
CA GLY A 67 19.63 27.22 2.32
C GLY A 67 19.56 25.87 3.04
N LEU A 68 18.56 25.70 3.89
CA LEU A 68 18.27 24.42 4.55
C LEU A 68 17.17 23.73 3.76
N GLY A 69 17.52 22.66 3.05
CA GLY A 69 16.60 21.88 2.24
C GLY A 69 16.15 20.62 2.97
N VAL A 70 14.85 20.35 3.03
CA VAL A 70 14.31 19.05 3.44
C VAL A 70 14.10 18.20 2.21
N ARG A 71 15.01 17.24 2.00
CA ARG A 71 14.91 16.26 0.91
C ARG A 71 14.05 15.10 1.36
N THR A 72 12.95 14.86 0.63
CA THR A 72 12.08 13.69 0.84
C THR A 72 11.95 12.88 -0.45
N VAL A 73 12.20 11.58 -0.35
CA VAL A 73 12.00 10.61 -1.43
C VAL A 73 10.55 10.15 -1.43
N LYS A 74 9.83 10.38 -2.55
CA LYS A 74 8.39 10.07 -2.67
C LYS A 74 8.08 8.62 -3.04
N LYS A 75 9.08 7.86 -3.49
CA LYS A 75 8.98 6.44 -3.85
C LYS A 75 10.20 5.71 -3.35
N THR A 76 10.00 4.62 -2.64
CA THR A 76 11.06 3.74 -2.13
C THR A 76 12.04 3.37 -3.26
N PRO A 77 13.36 3.56 -3.07
CA PRO A 77 14.35 3.18 -4.07
C PRO A 77 14.20 1.71 -4.48
N GLU A 78 14.31 1.42 -5.77
CA GLU A 78 14.07 0.07 -6.30
C GLU A 78 14.98 -0.97 -5.67
N LYS A 79 16.25 -0.63 -5.41
CA LYS A 79 17.20 -1.50 -4.71
C LYS A 79 16.71 -1.91 -3.32
N VAL A 80 16.10 -0.99 -2.57
CA VAL A 80 15.54 -1.29 -1.24
C VAL A 80 14.30 -2.18 -1.37
N LEU A 81 13.43 -1.92 -2.34
CA LEU A 81 12.26 -2.77 -2.60
C LEU A 81 12.68 -4.20 -2.99
N LEU A 82 13.69 -4.35 -3.84
CA LEU A 82 14.24 -5.64 -4.24
C LEU A 82 14.86 -6.38 -3.05
N ALA A 83 15.62 -5.68 -2.20
CA ALA A 83 16.19 -6.26 -0.99
C ALA A 83 15.12 -6.79 -0.04
N VAL A 84 14.09 -5.96 0.23
CA VAL A 84 12.95 -6.36 1.06
C VAL A 84 12.23 -7.57 0.48
N ASP A 85 11.98 -7.56 -0.83
CA ASP A 85 11.30 -8.65 -1.51
C ASP A 85 12.09 -9.97 -1.47
N ARG A 86 13.42 -9.91 -1.69
CA ARG A 86 14.32 -11.06 -1.62
C ARG A 86 14.35 -11.67 -0.23
N ILE A 87 14.55 -10.87 0.82
CA ILE A 87 14.51 -11.33 2.22
C ILE A 87 13.15 -11.97 2.52
N SER A 88 12.06 -11.28 2.17
CA SER A 88 10.71 -11.78 2.42
C SER A 88 10.43 -13.14 1.79
N ARG A 89 10.77 -13.32 0.51
CA ARG A 89 10.48 -14.56 -0.22
C ARG A 89 11.36 -15.72 0.20
N ARG A 90 12.63 -15.44 0.53
CA ARG A 90 13.64 -16.48 0.75
C ARG A 90 13.66 -17.02 2.17
N SER A 91 13.31 -16.20 3.17
CA SER A 91 13.43 -16.65 4.58
C SER A 91 12.30 -16.23 5.52
N GLN A 92 11.41 -15.32 5.08
CA GLN A 92 10.40 -14.73 5.97
C GLN A 92 8.95 -15.05 5.55
N HIS A 93 8.74 -16.16 4.82
CA HIS A 93 7.43 -16.64 4.39
C HIS A 93 6.55 -15.57 3.73
N ASN A 94 7.16 -14.69 2.93
CA ASN A 94 6.51 -13.56 2.24
C ASN A 94 5.95 -12.46 3.15
N THR A 95 6.39 -12.39 4.41
CA THR A 95 6.01 -11.35 5.36
C THR A 95 7.12 -10.31 5.53
N ILE A 96 6.73 -9.09 5.92
CA ILE A 96 7.64 -7.96 6.15
C ILE A 96 7.53 -7.41 7.57
N MET A 97 6.32 -7.43 8.14
CA MET A 97 6.05 -6.81 9.44
C MET A 97 6.93 -7.33 10.60
N PRO A 98 7.24 -8.64 10.72
CA PRO A 98 7.99 -9.15 11.87
C PRO A 98 9.40 -8.59 12.05
N TRP A 99 10.03 -8.17 10.95
CA TRP A 99 11.47 -7.94 10.90
C TRP A 99 11.84 -6.57 10.35
N LEU A 100 11.06 -5.97 9.44
CA LEU A 100 11.44 -4.71 8.78
C LEU A 100 11.56 -3.55 9.77
N GLU A 101 10.62 -3.44 10.72
CA GLU A 101 10.71 -2.41 11.76
C GLU A 101 11.95 -2.62 12.64
N LYS A 102 12.24 -3.86 13.04
CA LYS A 102 13.39 -4.17 13.90
C LYS A 102 14.71 -3.88 13.21
N LEU A 103 14.80 -4.24 11.93
CA LEU A 103 15.96 -3.95 11.10
C LEU A 103 16.19 -2.45 10.95
N LEU A 104 15.14 -1.68 10.66
CA LEU A 104 15.27 -0.24 10.46
C LEU A 104 15.45 0.53 11.78
N ARG A 105 14.79 0.12 12.87
CA ARG A 105 14.82 0.87 14.12
C ARG A 105 15.99 0.50 15.03
N TYR A 106 16.33 -0.79 15.08
CA TYR A 106 17.29 -1.35 16.04
C TYR A 106 18.48 -2.01 15.37
N GLU A 107 18.55 -2.01 14.03
CA GLU A 107 19.56 -2.73 13.26
C GLU A 107 19.60 -4.23 13.55
N GLU A 108 18.50 -4.76 14.10
CA GLU A 108 18.34 -6.18 14.37
C GLU A 108 18.11 -6.93 13.06
N LEU A 109 19.08 -7.76 12.68
CA LEU A 109 18.98 -8.60 11.50
C LEU A 109 17.84 -9.62 11.62
N PRO A 110 17.14 -9.96 10.52
CA PRO A 110 16.23 -11.09 10.52
C PRO A 110 16.98 -12.37 10.86
N VAL A 111 16.30 -13.28 11.57
CA VAL A 111 16.86 -14.60 11.88
C VAL A 111 16.78 -15.49 10.65
N TRP A 112 17.90 -16.11 10.28
CA TRP A 112 18.04 -17.02 9.14
C TRP A 112 18.61 -18.35 9.60
N SER A 113 18.10 -19.45 9.04
CA SER A 113 18.74 -20.76 9.19
C SER A 113 19.88 -20.95 8.19
N GLU A 114 20.77 -21.91 8.43
CA GLU A 114 21.83 -22.24 7.46
C GLU A 114 21.25 -22.70 6.12
N GLU A 115 20.14 -23.46 6.14
CA GLU A 115 19.48 -23.92 4.92
C GLU A 115 18.96 -22.75 4.07
N GLU A 116 18.42 -21.72 4.71
CA GLU A 116 17.94 -20.52 4.03
C GLU A 116 19.07 -19.70 3.42
N LEU A 117 20.20 -19.59 4.14
CA LEU A 117 21.39 -18.93 3.63
C LEU A 117 21.92 -19.66 2.39
N ARG A 118 22.07 -20.99 2.46
CA ARG A 118 22.50 -21.81 1.32
C ARG A 118 21.55 -21.70 0.13
N THR A 119 20.24 -21.82 0.36
CA THR A 119 19.22 -21.71 -0.70
C THR A 119 19.18 -20.32 -1.34
N ALA A 120 19.50 -19.27 -0.59
CA ALA A 120 19.61 -17.92 -1.11
C ALA A 120 20.90 -17.74 -1.94
N GLU A 121 22.02 -18.27 -1.47
CA GLU A 121 23.31 -18.27 -2.18
C GLU A 121 23.25 -19.04 -3.50
N ASP A 122 22.59 -20.21 -3.52
CA ASP A 122 22.33 -21.00 -4.74
C ASP A 122 21.54 -20.21 -5.79
N ALA A 123 20.82 -19.16 -5.37
CA ALA A 123 20.08 -18.26 -6.22
C ALA A 123 20.77 -16.89 -6.43
N ASP A 124 22.05 -16.78 -6.11
CA ASP A 124 22.88 -15.57 -6.23
C ASP A 124 22.34 -14.39 -5.38
N VAL A 125 21.84 -14.70 -4.18
CA VAL A 125 21.32 -13.70 -3.23
C VAL A 125 22.04 -13.82 -1.88
N ASN A 126 22.75 -12.76 -1.49
CA ASN A 126 23.34 -12.65 -0.16
C ASN A 126 22.42 -11.88 0.79
N LEU A 127 21.75 -12.60 1.70
CA LEU A 127 20.77 -12.01 2.63
C LEU A 127 21.36 -10.94 3.56
N TYR A 128 22.63 -11.06 3.97
CA TYR A 128 23.31 -10.04 4.76
C TYR A 128 23.55 -8.76 3.95
N ALA A 129 23.94 -8.89 2.68
CA ALA A 129 24.14 -7.75 1.79
C ALA A 129 22.80 -7.04 1.47
N GLU A 130 21.70 -7.78 1.33
CA GLU A 130 20.36 -7.21 1.18
C GLU A 130 19.94 -6.42 2.43
N ALA A 131 20.13 -6.98 3.62
CA ALA A 131 19.83 -6.30 4.88
C ALA A 131 20.68 -5.04 5.05
N ARG A 132 21.97 -5.11 4.71
CA ARG A 132 22.87 -3.96 4.70
C ARG A 132 22.41 -2.88 3.72
N THR A 133 21.96 -3.26 2.52
CA THR A 133 21.43 -2.31 1.53
C THR A 133 20.23 -1.54 2.09
N ILE A 134 19.32 -2.21 2.79
CA ILE A 134 18.17 -1.56 3.45
C ILE A 134 18.63 -0.59 4.54
N ILE A 135 19.58 -1.04 5.37
CA ILE A 135 20.18 -0.24 6.45
C ILE A 135 20.88 0.99 5.89
N GLU A 136 21.75 0.87 4.89
CA GLU A 136 22.53 2.00 4.36
C GLU A 136 21.63 3.05 3.68
N GLN A 137 20.61 2.60 2.95
CA GLN A 137 19.71 3.48 2.20
C GLN A 137 18.68 4.18 3.07
N ARG A 138 18.50 3.78 4.34
CA ARG A 138 17.46 4.36 5.22
C ARG A 138 17.59 5.87 5.39
N PHE A 139 18.81 6.41 5.41
CA PHE A 139 19.06 7.85 5.54
C PHE A 139 18.75 8.66 4.27
N GLU A 140 18.64 7.99 3.11
CA GLU A 140 18.35 8.68 1.85
C GLU A 140 16.86 9.03 1.67
N PHE A 141 15.96 8.38 2.43
CA PHE A 141 14.53 8.59 2.30
C PHE A 141 14.09 9.98 2.73
N LYS A 142 14.70 10.48 3.81
CA LYS A 142 14.40 11.79 4.37
C LYS A 142 15.62 12.34 5.09
N LYS A 143 16.11 13.47 4.61
CA LYS A 143 17.26 14.16 5.19
C LYS A 143 17.18 15.68 5.00
N ILE A 144 17.75 16.41 5.94
CA ILE A 144 18.07 17.83 5.80
C ILE A 144 19.41 17.93 5.07
N VAL A 145 19.46 18.77 4.05
CA VAL A 145 20.62 19.04 3.22
C VAL A 145 20.89 20.53 3.17
N LEU A 146 22.16 20.91 2.98
CA LEU A 146 22.50 22.28 2.64
C LEU A 146 22.39 22.48 1.13
N VAL A 147 21.73 23.56 0.75
CA VAL A 147 21.61 24.02 -0.64
C VAL A 147 22.46 25.27 -0.75
N SER A 148 23.55 25.23 -1.51
CA SER A 148 24.32 26.47 -1.70
C SER A 148 23.54 27.43 -2.58
N LEU A 149 23.22 28.63 -2.08
CA LEU A 149 22.55 29.67 -2.87
C LEU A 149 23.53 30.41 -3.78
N ASN A 150 24.82 30.35 -3.44
CA ASN A 150 25.92 31.03 -4.14
C ASN A 150 26.84 30.05 -4.89
N ASN A 151 26.40 28.81 -5.14
CA ASN A 151 27.20 27.75 -5.80
C ASN A 151 28.56 27.45 -5.15
N GLN A 152 28.64 27.60 -3.83
CA GLN A 152 29.81 27.25 -3.01
C GLN A 152 29.83 25.76 -2.69
N CYS A 153 31.02 25.16 -2.68
CA CYS A 153 31.22 23.78 -2.26
C CYS A 153 31.07 23.64 -0.74
N LEU A 154 30.44 22.55 -0.30
CA LEU A 154 30.33 22.23 1.12
C LEU A 154 31.69 21.83 1.69
N THR A 155 32.07 22.48 2.78
CA THR A 155 33.25 22.12 3.58
C THR A 155 33.01 20.83 4.37
N GLU A 156 34.09 20.16 4.81
CA GLU A 156 33.97 18.95 5.65
C GLU A 156 33.19 19.22 6.94
N ARG A 157 33.36 20.39 7.55
CA ARG A 157 32.63 20.79 8.75
C ARG A 157 31.13 20.91 8.52
N GLU A 158 30.72 21.43 7.37
CA GLU A 158 29.30 21.53 6.99
C GLU A 158 28.71 20.15 6.67
N GLN A 159 29.49 19.27 6.05
CA GLN A 159 29.09 17.89 5.83
C GLN A 159 28.90 17.13 7.14
N GLU A 160 29.84 17.27 8.09
CA GLU A 160 29.75 16.64 9.42
C GLU A 160 28.54 17.16 10.20
N LEU A 161 28.33 18.48 10.20
CA LEU A 161 27.13 19.08 10.81
C LEU A 161 25.84 18.52 10.20
N MET A 162 25.79 18.32 8.89
CA MET A 162 24.62 17.71 8.26
C MET A 162 24.44 16.23 8.65
N ARG A 163 25.52 15.48 8.90
CA ARG A 163 25.41 14.12 9.45
C ARG A 163 24.79 14.16 10.85
N GLU A 164 25.30 15.00 11.74
CA GLU A 164 24.73 15.20 13.08
C GLU A 164 23.26 15.61 13.01
N VAL A 165 22.93 16.54 12.11
CA VAL A 165 21.55 17.00 11.92
C VAL A 165 20.60 15.88 11.54
N ASN A 166 21.05 15.04 10.61
CA ASN A 166 20.26 13.91 10.13
C ASN A 166 20.19 12.76 11.15
N THR A 167 21.19 12.61 12.02
CA THR A 167 21.12 11.68 13.15
C THR A 167 19.99 12.06 14.11
N ASP A 168 19.84 13.34 14.45
CA ASP A 168 18.70 13.77 15.30
C ASP A 168 17.35 13.60 14.58
N LEU A 169 17.31 13.80 13.27
CA LEU A 169 16.10 13.60 12.47
C LEU A 169 15.71 12.12 12.38
N TYR A 170 16.66 11.20 12.58
CA TYR A 170 16.50 9.81 12.22
C TYR A 170 15.42 9.04 13.01
N PRO A 171 15.32 9.15 14.36
CA PRO A 171 14.23 8.53 15.12
C PRO A 171 12.83 8.90 14.59
N PHE A 172 12.73 10.12 14.05
CA PHE A 172 11.53 10.64 13.41
C PHE A 172 11.32 10.09 11.99
N ALA A 173 12.39 9.97 11.19
CA ALA A 173 12.31 9.50 9.81
C ALA A 173 11.93 8.01 9.71
N ILE A 174 12.36 7.16 10.66
CA ILE A 174 12.16 5.70 10.65
C ILE A 174 10.69 5.30 10.43
N ASP A 175 9.76 5.91 11.18
CA ASP A 175 8.33 5.58 11.06
C ASP A 175 7.79 5.85 9.66
N SER A 176 8.23 6.96 9.07
CA SER A 176 7.87 7.31 7.70
C SER A 176 8.43 6.30 6.71
N ILE A 177 9.68 5.87 6.92
CA ILE A 177 10.38 4.91 6.07
C ILE A 177 9.68 3.56 6.12
N ILE A 178 9.42 3.01 7.31
CA ILE A 178 8.76 1.71 7.48
C ILE A 178 7.41 1.70 6.77
N ASN A 179 6.59 2.73 7.01
CA ASN A 179 5.28 2.84 6.38
C ASN A 179 5.39 2.98 4.85
N GLN A 180 6.35 3.75 4.36
CA GLN A 180 6.53 3.96 2.94
C GLN A 180 7.07 2.73 2.21
N VAL A 181 8.08 2.05 2.77
CA VAL A 181 8.60 0.79 2.24
C VAL A 181 7.50 -0.27 2.23
N THR A 182 6.72 -0.36 3.31
CA THR A 182 5.58 -1.29 3.41
C THR A 182 4.51 -0.97 2.36
N PHE A 183 4.13 0.29 2.24
CA PHE A 183 3.14 0.76 1.26
C PHE A 183 3.61 0.56 -0.17
N ASP A 184 4.85 0.95 -0.50
CA ASP A 184 5.40 0.86 -1.85
C ASP A 184 5.65 -0.60 -2.25
N ASN A 185 6.10 -1.46 -1.32
CA ASN A 185 6.21 -2.91 -1.56
C ASN A 185 4.84 -3.55 -1.78
N ALA A 186 3.81 -3.12 -1.05
CA ALA A 186 2.45 -3.54 -1.32
C ALA A 186 1.94 -2.99 -2.67
N HIS A 187 2.27 -1.74 -3.00
CA HIS A 187 1.82 -1.05 -4.20
C HIS A 187 2.45 -1.63 -5.48
N THR A 188 3.76 -1.91 -5.49
CA THR A 188 4.43 -2.59 -6.61
C THR A 188 3.86 -3.98 -6.86
N ARG A 189 3.33 -4.63 -5.81
CA ARG A 189 2.62 -5.91 -5.93
C ARG A 189 1.17 -5.75 -6.44
N THR A 190 0.62 -4.53 -6.48
CA THR A 190 -0.78 -4.24 -6.86
C THR A 190 -0.94 -3.18 -7.96
N GLU A 191 0.10 -2.88 -8.73
CA GLU A 191 0.04 -1.88 -9.83
C GLU A 191 -1.06 -2.21 -10.88
N THR A 192 -1.53 -3.46 -10.89
CA THR A 192 -2.68 -3.97 -11.64
C THR A 192 -4.03 -3.31 -11.28
N ALA A 193 -4.18 -2.72 -10.09
CA ALA A 193 -5.45 -2.12 -9.64
C ALA A 193 -5.87 -0.88 -10.46
N GLN A 194 -4.91 -0.15 -11.05
CA GLN A 194 -5.22 0.98 -11.94
C GLN A 194 -5.82 0.54 -13.28
N THR A 195 -5.63 -0.72 -13.67
CA THR A 195 -6.21 -1.31 -14.88
C THR A 195 -7.70 -1.61 -14.71
N ILE A 196 -8.13 -1.95 -13.48
CA ILE A 196 -9.52 -2.29 -13.16
C ILE A 196 -10.44 -1.07 -13.32
N ILE A 197 -10.06 0.10 -12.82
CA ILE A 197 -10.84 1.34 -12.98
C ILE A 197 -11.03 1.71 -14.46
N LYS A 198 -10.03 1.45 -15.31
CA LYS A 198 -10.14 1.67 -16.76
C LYS A 198 -11.06 0.64 -17.44
N ALA A 199 -11.17 -0.57 -16.89
CA ALA A 199 -12.08 -1.59 -17.39
C ALA A 199 -13.56 -1.22 -17.17
N LEU A 200 -13.89 -0.44 -16.13
CA LEU A 200 -15.26 0.04 -15.87
C LEU A 200 -15.84 0.88 -17.02
N LEU A 201 -15.00 1.64 -17.72
CA LEU A 201 -15.39 2.42 -18.90
C LEU A 201 -15.83 1.53 -20.08
N ILE A 202 -15.42 0.26 -20.08
CA ILE A 202 -15.75 -0.73 -21.11
C ILE A 202 -16.92 -1.61 -20.65
N ILE A 203 -16.97 -1.97 -19.35
CA ILE A 203 -18.02 -2.82 -18.79
C ILE A 203 -19.39 -2.14 -18.86
N GLY A 204 -19.48 -0.84 -18.53
CA GLY A 204 -20.74 -0.09 -18.53
C GLY A 204 -21.49 -0.12 -19.87
N PRO A 205 -20.86 0.27 -20.99
CA PRO A 205 -21.46 0.20 -22.32
C PRO A 205 -21.90 -1.22 -22.73
N ILE A 206 -21.07 -2.23 -22.44
CA ILE A 206 -21.39 -3.63 -22.80
C ILE A 206 -22.56 -4.14 -21.96
N ALA A 207 -22.54 -3.91 -20.65
CA ALA A 207 -23.66 -4.26 -19.76
C ALA A 207 -24.95 -3.58 -20.21
N HIS A 208 -24.88 -2.31 -20.62
CA HIS A 208 -26.03 -1.55 -21.09
C HIS A 208 -26.60 -2.10 -22.39
N ALA A 209 -25.75 -2.40 -23.37
CA ALA A 209 -26.16 -3.03 -24.62
C ALA A 209 -26.79 -4.42 -24.36
N LEU A 210 -26.15 -5.24 -23.52
CA LEU A 210 -26.65 -6.59 -23.19
C LEU A 210 -27.99 -6.57 -22.46
N GLU A 211 -28.19 -5.61 -21.55
CA GLU A 211 -29.48 -5.45 -20.87
C GLU A 211 -30.61 -5.05 -21.83
N HIS A 212 -30.29 -4.31 -22.90
CA HIS A 212 -31.23 -3.99 -23.97
C HIS A 212 -31.55 -5.17 -24.90
N VAL A 213 -30.62 -6.10 -25.12
CA VAL A 213 -30.87 -7.31 -25.94
C VAL A 213 -31.74 -8.31 -25.18
N LEU A 214 -31.41 -8.60 -23.93
CA LEU A 214 -32.19 -9.49 -23.09
C LEU A 214 -32.10 -9.06 -21.61
N SER A 215 -33.26 -8.69 -21.04
CA SER A 215 -33.35 -8.31 -19.62
C SER A 215 -32.71 -9.37 -18.73
N GLY A 216 -31.75 -8.95 -17.90
CA GLY A 216 -31.00 -9.81 -16.99
C GLY A 216 -29.62 -10.25 -17.48
N ILE A 217 -29.34 -10.27 -18.79
CA ILE A 217 -27.97 -10.60 -19.26
C ILE A 217 -26.98 -9.50 -18.89
N GLY A 218 -27.40 -8.23 -18.99
CA GLY A 218 -26.57 -7.11 -18.55
C GLY A 218 -26.26 -7.16 -17.06
N LYS A 219 -27.22 -7.60 -16.24
CA LYS A 219 -27.01 -7.85 -14.79
C LYS A 219 -25.98 -8.97 -14.54
N VAL A 220 -26.09 -10.11 -15.24
CA VAL A 220 -25.13 -11.21 -15.11
C VAL A 220 -23.73 -10.78 -15.55
N PHE A 221 -23.63 -10.08 -16.68
CA PHE A 221 -22.36 -9.58 -17.18
C PHE A 221 -21.74 -8.57 -16.22
N ALA A 222 -22.51 -7.59 -15.74
CA ALA A 222 -22.01 -6.57 -14.81
C ALA A 222 -21.53 -7.18 -13.48
N ALA A 223 -22.26 -8.17 -12.95
CA ALA A 223 -21.87 -8.86 -11.71
C ALA A 223 -20.60 -9.72 -11.90
N THR A 224 -20.41 -10.35 -13.07
CA THR A 224 -19.29 -11.30 -13.25
C THR A 224 -18.02 -10.66 -13.83
N ALA A 225 -18.16 -9.60 -14.64
CA ALA A 225 -17.03 -9.03 -15.39
C ALA A 225 -15.99 -8.36 -14.48
N ASP A 226 -16.41 -7.54 -13.51
CA ASP A 226 -15.46 -6.86 -12.62
C ASP A 226 -14.79 -7.86 -11.66
N ASP A 227 -15.56 -8.77 -11.06
CA ASP A 227 -15.07 -9.81 -10.15
C ASP A 227 -14.04 -10.73 -10.82
N LEU A 228 -14.29 -11.16 -12.07
CA LEU A 228 -13.35 -11.96 -12.86
C LEU A 228 -12.06 -11.19 -13.20
N LEU A 229 -12.16 -9.92 -13.56
CA LEU A 229 -10.99 -9.09 -13.86
C LEU A 229 -10.16 -8.80 -12.60
N SER A 230 -10.82 -8.55 -11.48
CA SER A 230 -10.20 -8.38 -10.16
C SER A 230 -9.44 -9.65 -9.74
N GLU A 231 -10.09 -10.82 -9.84
CA GLU A 231 -9.44 -12.10 -9.51
C GLU A 231 -8.27 -12.42 -10.46
N ALA A 232 -8.42 -12.15 -11.76
CA ALA A 232 -7.33 -12.32 -12.71
C ALA A 232 -6.13 -11.43 -12.33
N ALA A 233 -6.39 -10.16 -11.98
CA ALA A 233 -5.35 -9.24 -11.53
C ALA A 233 -4.65 -9.73 -10.27
N GLU A 234 -5.39 -10.31 -9.31
CA GLU A 234 -4.82 -10.89 -8.10
C GLU A 234 -4.00 -12.17 -8.37
N LEU A 235 -4.47 -13.05 -9.25
CA LEU A 235 -3.70 -14.22 -9.67
C LEU A 235 -2.36 -13.82 -10.30
N PHE A 236 -2.35 -12.77 -11.12
CA PHE A 236 -1.12 -12.22 -11.69
C PHE A 236 -0.23 -11.57 -10.62
N ALA A 237 -0.81 -10.83 -9.66
CA ALA A 237 -0.08 -10.25 -8.54
C ALA A 237 0.61 -11.32 -7.69
N LEU A 238 -0.10 -12.39 -7.33
CA LEU A 238 0.44 -13.52 -6.58
C LEU A 238 1.50 -14.30 -7.39
N ARG A 239 1.30 -14.44 -8.70
CA ARG A 239 2.32 -15.02 -9.58
C ARG A 239 3.60 -14.18 -9.58
N GLY A 240 3.45 -12.85 -9.62
CA GLY A 240 4.53 -11.87 -9.52
C GLY A 240 5.23 -11.89 -8.15
N SER A 241 4.49 -12.22 -7.08
CA SER A 241 5.03 -12.36 -5.72
C SER A 241 5.70 -13.71 -5.43
N GLY A 242 5.86 -14.59 -6.45
CA GLY A 242 6.63 -15.82 -6.35
C GLY A 242 5.83 -17.10 -6.13
N PHE A 243 4.49 -17.05 -6.06
CA PHE A 243 3.68 -18.27 -6.00
C PHE A 243 3.70 -19.02 -7.35
N THR A 244 3.75 -20.35 -7.29
CA THR A 244 3.76 -21.20 -8.50
C THR A 244 2.36 -21.35 -9.11
N TRP A 245 2.26 -21.59 -10.42
CA TRP A 245 0.98 -21.90 -11.06
C TRP A 245 0.27 -23.11 -10.45
N ARG A 246 1.01 -24.08 -9.91
CA ARG A 246 0.43 -25.22 -9.18
C ARG A 246 -0.22 -24.80 -7.87
N GLN A 247 0.38 -23.85 -7.14
CA GLN A 247 -0.22 -23.30 -5.91
C GLN A 247 -1.46 -22.45 -6.24
N LEU A 248 -1.41 -21.65 -7.30
CA LEU A 248 -2.56 -20.86 -7.76
C LEU A 248 -3.69 -21.75 -8.29
N ALA A 249 -3.38 -22.81 -9.03
CA ALA A 249 -4.36 -23.79 -9.51
C ALA A 249 -5.01 -24.58 -8.37
N LYS A 250 -4.40 -24.69 -7.18
CA LYS A 250 -5.10 -25.24 -6.01
C LYS A 250 -6.22 -24.30 -5.53
N ARG A 251 -6.09 -22.98 -5.74
CA ARG A 251 -7.14 -22.00 -5.39
C ARG A 251 -8.36 -22.12 -6.31
N SER A 252 -8.19 -22.51 -7.58
CA SER A 252 -9.31 -22.69 -8.51
C SER A 252 -10.32 -23.73 -8.04
N LYS A 253 -9.91 -24.72 -7.22
CA LYS A 253 -10.83 -25.67 -6.58
C LYS A 253 -11.87 -25.00 -5.67
N ILE A 254 -11.57 -23.83 -5.12
CA ILE A 254 -12.49 -23.02 -4.31
C ILE A 254 -13.12 -21.93 -5.17
N LEU A 255 -12.33 -21.26 -6.00
CA LEU A 255 -12.81 -20.13 -6.81
C LEU A 255 -13.82 -20.56 -7.88
N VAL A 256 -13.67 -21.73 -8.52
CA VAL A 256 -14.62 -22.20 -9.55
C VAL A 256 -16.01 -22.44 -8.96
N PRO A 257 -16.17 -23.18 -7.85
CA PRO A 257 -17.48 -23.29 -7.20
C PRO A 257 -18.08 -21.94 -6.78
N VAL A 258 -17.26 -21.03 -6.24
CA VAL A 258 -17.71 -19.69 -5.86
C VAL A 258 -18.17 -18.90 -7.09
N PHE A 259 -17.43 -18.96 -8.19
CA PHE A 259 -17.80 -18.31 -9.45
C PHE A 259 -19.12 -18.85 -10.00
N LEU A 260 -19.31 -20.17 -9.98
CA LEU A 260 -20.56 -20.80 -10.41
C LEU A 260 -21.73 -20.36 -9.53
N LEU A 261 -21.53 -20.30 -8.21
CA LEU A 261 -22.54 -19.84 -7.26
C LEU A 261 -22.87 -18.35 -7.43
N ALA A 262 -21.85 -17.53 -7.66
CA ALA A 262 -22.00 -16.09 -7.94
C ALA A 262 -22.77 -15.87 -9.25
N THR A 263 -22.40 -16.59 -10.30
CA THR A 263 -23.08 -16.57 -11.60
C THR A 263 -24.54 -17.00 -11.46
N TYR A 264 -24.78 -18.11 -10.73
CA TYR A 264 -26.13 -18.57 -10.43
C TYR A 264 -26.93 -17.49 -9.68
N GLY A 265 -26.36 -16.88 -8.64
CA GLY A 265 -26.97 -15.77 -7.92
C GLY A 265 -27.33 -14.60 -8.83
N ALA A 266 -26.45 -14.25 -9.77
CA ALA A 266 -26.69 -13.19 -10.74
C ALA A 266 -27.88 -13.51 -11.67
N PHE A 267 -28.06 -14.77 -12.06
CA PHE A 267 -29.25 -15.21 -12.81
C PHE A 267 -30.54 -15.16 -11.99
N GLN A 268 -30.48 -15.26 -10.66
CA GLN A 268 -31.64 -15.15 -9.78
C GLN A 268 -32.12 -13.69 -9.56
N VAL A 269 -31.32 -12.69 -9.94
CA VAL A 269 -31.66 -11.28 -9.73
C VAL A 269 -32.94 -10.89 -10.48
N GLU A 270 -33.04 -11.23 -11.77
CA GLU A 270 -34.20 -10.85 -12.60
C GLU A 270 -35.51 -11.52 -12.14
N PRO A 271 -35.55 -12.84 -11.86
CA PRO A 271 -36.72 -13.48 -11.23
C PRO A 271 -37.17 -12.77 -9.94
N LEU A 272 -36.23 -12.44 -9.05
CA LEU A 272 -36.55 -11.78 -7.79
C LEU A 272 -37.09 -10.36 -7.97
N VAL A 273 -36.59 -9.63 -8.97
CA VAL A 273 -37.15 -8.32 -9.35
C VAL A 273 -38.60 -8.49 -9.82
N ARG A 274 -38.90 -9.51 -10.63
CA ARG A 274 -40.26 -9.79 -11.13
C ARG A 274 -41.22 -10.21 -10.02
N GLU A 275 -40.74 -10.92 -9.01
CA GLU A 275 -41.50 -11.28 -7.80
C GLU A 275 -41.71 -10.10 -6.83
N GLY A 276 -41.22 -8.89 -7.15
CA GLY A 276 -41.31 -7.72 -6.29
C GLY A 276 -40.32 -7.73 -5.11
N ARG A 277 -39.42 -8.71 -5.05
CA ARG A 277 -38.40 -8.86 -4.00
C ARG A 277 -37.14 -8.05 -4.32
N THR A 278 -37.29 -6.76 -4.59
CA THR A 278 -36.23 -5.88 -5.12
C THR A 278 -35.03 -5.75 -4.18
N ALA A 279 -35.24 -5.61 -2.87
CA ALA A 279 -34.16 -5.53 -1.89
C ALA A 279 -33.26 -6.78 -1.91
N LEU A 280 -33.89 -7.96 -1.95
CA LEU A 280 -33.20 -9.24 -2.01
C LEU A 280 -32.48 -9.42 -3.34
N ALA A 281 -33.11 -9.01 -4.45
CA ALA A 281 -32.48 -9.02 -5.77
C ALA A 281 -31.20 -8.18 -5.79
N GLY A 282 -31.25 -6.97 -5.20
CA GLY A 282 -30.08 -6.12 -5.05
C GLY A 282 -29.01 -6.72 -4.14
N ALA A 283 -29.38 -7.29 -2.99
CA ALA A 283 -28.43 -7.94 -2.10
C ALA A 283 -27.70 -9.13 -2.78
N ILE A 284 -28.44 -9.96 -3.51
CA ILE A 284 -27.88 -11.08 -4.27
C ILE A 284 -27.01 -10.57 -5.42
N PHE A 285 -27.44 -9.55 -6.16
CA PHE A 285 -26.62 -8.91 -7.19
C PHE A 285 -25.27 -8.45 -6.62
N GLY A 286 -25.30 -7.68 -5.52
CA GLY A 286 -24.10 -7.13 -4.91
C GLY A 286 -23.17 -8.22 -4.33
N LEU A 287 -23.73 -9.28 -3.74
CA LEU A 287 -22.96 -10.42 -3.24
C LEU A 287 -22.34 -11.24 -4.38
N SER A 288 -23.11 -11.48 -5.46
CA SER A 288 -22.60 -12.12 -6.68
C SER A 288 -21.48 -11.32 -7.32
N ALA A 289 -21.53 -9.99 -7.25
CA ALA A 289 -20.54 -9.11 -7.86
C ALA A 289 -19.18 -9.05 -7.14
N VAL A 290 -19.10 -9.55 -5.90
CA VAL A 290 -17.90 -9.48 -5.04
C VAL A 290 -17.56 -10.84 -4.43
N ALA A 291 -18.12 -11.92 -4.98
CA ALA A 291 -18.03 -13.24 -4.36
C ALA A 291 -16.60 -13.80 -4.44
N LEU A 292 -15.93 -13.66 -5.59
CA LEU A 292 -14.56 -14.14 -5.76
C LEU A 292 -13.59 -13.29 -4.97
N SER A 293 -13.67 -11.97 -5.09
CA SER A 293 -12.81 -11.05 -4.35
C SER A 293 -12.91 -11.22 -2.84
N LEU A 294 -14.11 -11.37 -2.28
CA LEU A 294 -14.32 -11.62 -0.85
C LEU A 294 -13.70 -12.95 -0.44
N THR A 295 -13.91 -13.99 -1.25
CA THR A 295 -13.31 -15.31 -1.03
C THR A 295 -11.79 -15.21 -1.04
N THR A 296 -11.23 -14.44 -1.97
CA THR A 296 -9.80 -14.25 -2.11
C THR A 296 -9.20 -13.47 -0.94
N ALA A 297 -9.84 -12.39 -0.50
CA ALA A 297 -9.44 -11.65 0.69
C ALA A 297 -9.46 -12.53 1.96
N LEU A 298 -10.44 -13.42 2.11
CA LEU A 298 -10.47 -14.37 3.22
C LEU A 298 -9.35 -15.42 3.13
N GLN A 299 -9.06 -15.89 1.91
CA GLN A 299 -7.97 -16.84 1.67
C GLN A 299 -6.59 -16.23 1.94
N SER A 300 -6.35 -14.97 1.57
CA SER A 300 -5.07 -14.29 1.81
C SER A 300 -4.77 -14.17 3.29
N VAL A 301 -5.75 -13.79 4.13
CA VAL A 301 -5.57 -13.76 5.59
C VAL A 301 -5.20 -15.16 6.12
N LYS A 302 -5.86 -16.21 5.64
CA LYS A 302 -5.52 -17.60 6.04
C LYS A 302 -4.11 -17.99 5.61
N MET A 303 -3.67 -17.59 4.43
CA MET A 303 -2.30 -17.83 3.96
C MET A 303 -1.28 -17.10 4.84
N TYR A 304 -1.53 -15.84 5.19
CA TYR A 304 -0.67 -15.11 6.13
C TYR A 304 -0.67 -15.73 7.53
N HIS A 305 -1.82 -16.21 8.02
CA HIS A 305 -1.87 -16.95 9.28
C HIS A 305 -0.93 -18.17 9.26
N HIS A 306 -0.89 -18.93 8.15
CA HIS A 306 0.05 -20.05 8.01
C HIS A 306 1.50 -19.57 8.00
N ALA A 307 1.81 -18.47 7.29
CA ALA A 307 3.14 -17.88 7.28
C ALA A 307 3.61 -17.45 8.68
N PHE A 308 2.76 -16.73 9.45
CA PHE A 308 3.08 -16.34 10.82
C PHE A 308 3.18 -17.54 11.77
N SER A 309 2.38 -18.58 11.57
CA SER A 309 2.48 -19.83 12.32
C SER A 309 3.81 -20.56 12.06
N SER A 310 4.30 -20.57 10.81
CA SER A 310 5.63 -21.10 10.48
C SER A 310 6.74 -20.26 11.11
N LEU A 311 6.69 -18.94 11.01
CA LEU A 311 7.66 -18.05 11.66
C LEU A 311 7.70 -18.21 13.18
N ALA A 312 6.56 -18.41 13.82
CA ALA A 312 6.50 -18.67 15.26
C ALA A 312 7.14 -20.02 15.62
N ARG A 313 6.87 -21.07 14.83
CA ARG A 313 7.48 -22.40 15.01
C ARG A 313 8.99 -22.40 14.80
N GLU A 314 9.47 -21.59 13.87
CA GLU A 314 10.90 -21.39 13.58
C GLU A 314 11.60 -20.46 14.60
N GLY A 315 10.88 -19.92 15.59
CA GLY A 315 11.45 -18.99 16.57
C GLY A 315 11.76 -17.59 16.04
N LYS A 316 11.39 -17.29 14.80
CA LYS A 316 11.61 -16.00 14.13
C LYS A 316 10.60 -14.93 14.53
N LEU A 317 9.44 -15.34 15.06
CA LEU A 317 8.40 -14.45 15.58
C LEU A 317 8.22 -14.68 17.09
N LYS A 318 8.46 -13.63 17.88
CA LYS A 318 8.07 -13.58 19.29
C LYS A 318 6.68 -12.95 19.38
N LEU A 319 5.70 -13.74 19.84
CA LEU A 319 4.33 -13.26 20.03
C LEU A 319 4.25 -12.38 21.27
N GLU A 320 3.67 -11.19 21.13
CA GLU A 320 3.38 -10.34 22.27
C GLU A 320 2.24 -10.91 23.13
N PRO A 321 2.26 -10.73 24.46
CA PRO A 321 1.18 -11.17 25.34
C PRO A 321 -0.18 -10.63 24.86
N GLY A 322 -1.16 -11.52 24.66
CA GLY A 322 -2.51 -11.16 24.23
C GLY A 322 -2.69 -10.87 22.73
N LYS A 323 -1.64 -10.96 21.90
CA LYS A 323 -1.76 -10.86 20.44
C LYS A 323 -1.74 -12.25 19.79
N GLY A 324 -2.88 -12.68 19.23
CA GLY A 324 -2.98 -13.92 18.47
C GLY A 324 -2.40 -13.81 17.04
N LEU A 325 -2.04 -14.94 16.44
CA LEU A 325 -1.52 -15.02 15.06
C LEU A 325 -2.45 -14.41 14.00
N TRP A 326 -3.77 -14.56 14.20
CA TRP A 326 -4.78 -13.96 13.33
C TRP A 326 -4.69 -12.44 13.26
N ARG A 327 -4.33 -11.79 14.38
CA ARG A 327 -4.15 -10.34 14.40
C ARG A 327 -2.97 -9.93 13.53
N TYR A 328 -1.85 -10.66 13.60
CA TYR A 328 -0.69 -10.41 12.74
C TYR A 328 -1.02 -10.66 11.26
N ALA A 329 -1.77 -11.74 10.96
CA ALA A 329 -2.22 -12.04 9.61
C ALA A 329 -3.10 -10.92 9.02
N LEU A 330 -4.10 -10.46 9.78
CA LEU A 330 -4.98 -9.36 9.38
C LEU A 330 -4.20 -8.06 9.19
N LEU A 331 -3.30 -7.72 10.12
CA LEU A 331 -2.48 -6.52 10.01
C LEU A 331 -1.58 -6.58 8.77
N GLN A 332 -0.94 -7.72 8.52
CA GLN A 332 -0.07 -7.91 7.35
C GLN A 332 -0.84 -7.80 6.04
N ASP A 333 -2.03 -8.39 5.96
CA ASP A 333 -2.83 -8.35 4.73
C ASP A 333 -3.35 -6.92 4.45
N PHE A 334 -3.83 -6.24 5.49
CA PHE A 334 -4.37 -4.88 5.40
C PHE A 334 -3.31 -3.78 5.53
N THR A 335 -2.02 -4.11 5.57
CA THR A 335 -0.96 -3.13 5.27
C THR A 335 -1.09 -2.59 3.84
N ASN A 336 -1.71 -3.37 2.94
CA ASN A 336 -2.10 -2.89 1.63
C ASN A 336 -3.48 -2.20 1.71
N PRO A 337 -3.57 -0.86 1.54
CA PRO A 337 -4.84 -0.17 1.63
C PRO A 337 -5.80 -0.53 0.48
N ALA A 338 -5.29 -1.00 -0.66
CA ALA A 338 -6.16 -1.52 -1.71
C ALA A 338 -6.91 -2.75 -1.21
N ARG A 339 -6.22 -3.74 -0.60
CA ARG A 339 -6.85 -4.95 -0.04
C ARG A 339 -7.84 -4.64 1.06
N LEU A 340 -7.50 -3.71 1.96
CA LEU A 340 -8.44 -3.25 2.98
C LEU A 340 -9.71 -2.67 2.36
N GLY A 341 -9.56 -1.83 1.34
CA GLY A 341 -10.71 -1.24 0.67
C GLY A 341 -11.50 -2.24 -0.18
N LEU A 342 -10.85 -3.25 -0.79
CA LEU A 342 -11.55 -4.34 -1.46
C LEU A 342 -12.41 -5.13 -0.45
N PHE A 343 -11.85 -5.46 0.71
CA PHE A 343 -12.57 -6.16 1.76
C PHE A 343 -13.77 -5.36 2.29
N ILE A 344 -13.58 -4.08 2.61
CA ILE A 344 -14.67 -3.20 3.07
C ILE A 344 -15.72 -3.06 1.96
N GLY A 345 -15.28 -2.84 0.73
CA GLY A 345 -16.14 -2.68 -0.43
C GLY A 345 -17.00 -3.92 -0.69
N ALA A 346 -16.39 -5.11 -0.64
CA ALA A 346 -17.10 -6.39 -0.75
C ALA A 346 -18.16 -6.59 0.34
N LEU A 347 -17.87 -6.19 1.60
CA LEU A 347 -18.86 -6.24 2.68
C LEU A 347 -20.02 -5.25 2.49
N THR A 348 -19.75 -4.09 1.87
CA THR A 348 -20.77 -3.05 1.65
C THR A 348 -21.56 -3.20 0.36
N SER A 349 -21.04 -3.92 -0.64
CA SER A 349 -21.66 -4.09 -1.97
C SER A 349 -23.10 -4.63 -1.92
N PRO A 350 -23.41 -5.71 -1.16
CA PRO A 350 -24.78 -6.22 -1.06
C PRO A 350 -25.76 -5.17 -0.52
N LEU A 351 -25.33 -4.37 0.46
CA LEU A 351 -26.17 -3.32 1.04
C LEU A 351 -26.39 -2.16 0.06
N ALA A 352 -25.33 -1.71 -0.61
CA ALA A 352 -25.42 -0.66 -1.62
C ALA A 352 -26.36 -1.05 -2.77
N ALA A 353 -26.22 -2.27 -3.28
CA ALA A 353 -27.08 -2.79 -4.33
C ALA A 353 -28.52 -2.98 -3.86
N ALA A 354 -28.76 -3.51 -2.66
CA ALA A 354 -30.10 -3.61 -2.09
C ALA A 354 -30.81 -2.25 -2.02
N VAL A 355 -30.12 -1.21 -1.54
CA VAL A 355 -30.65 0.17 -1.48
C VAL A 355 -31.02 0.68 -2.88
N VAL A 356 -30.13 0.55 -3.87
CA VAL A 356 -30.43 1.06 -5.22
C VAL A 356 -31.57 0.30 -5.89
N PHE A 357 -31.63 -1.03 -5.74
CA PHE A 357 -32.73 -1.82 -6.28
C PHE A 357 -34.08 -1.50 -5.61
N SER A 358 -34.10 -1.18 -4.31
CA SER A 358 -35.33 -0.84 -3.59
C SER A 358 -35.83 0.58 -3.87
N PHE A 359 -34.95 1.58 -3.78
CA PHE A 359 -35.35 2.99 -3.87
C PHE A 359 -35.32 3.53 -5.29
N PHE A 360 -34.49 2.96 -6.17
CA PHE A 360 -34.32 3.41 -7.54
C PHE A 360 -34.39 2.26 -8.55
N PRO A 361 -35.46 1.43 -8.53
CA PRO A 361 -35.57 0.24 -9.39
C PRO A 361 -35.46 0.57 -10.88
N GLN A 362 -35.88 1.78 -11.29
CA GLN A 362 -35.85 2.21 -12.68
C GLN A 362 -34.41 2.38 -13.20
N LEU A 363 -33.47 2.72 -12.31
CA LEU A 363 -32.05 2.86 -12.63
C LEU A 363 -31.38 1.50 -12.87
N THR A 364 -31.93 0.40 -12.34
CA THR A 364 -31.36 -0.95 -12.48
C THR A 364 -31.46 -1.53 -13.90
N ARG A 365 -32.20 -0.86 -14.80
CA ARG A 365 -32.20 -1.17 -16.24
C ARG A 365 -31.05 -0.51 -16.99
N ASN A 366 -30.37 0.45 -16.37
CA ASN A 366 -29.23 1.12 -16.97
C ASN A 366 -27.94 0.34 -16.66
N GLY A 367 -27.31 -0.22 -17.68
CA GLY A 367 -26.04 -0.95 -17.53
C GLY A 367 -24.91 -0.16 -16.87
N TRP A 368 -24.91 1.18 -16.94
CA TRP A 368 -23.93 2.00 -16.21
C TRP A 368 -24.14 1.94 -14.70
N VAL A 369 -25.40 1.92 -14.25
CA VAL A 369 -25.74 1.80 -12.83
C VAL A 369 -25.42 0.39 -12.35
N LEU A 370 -25.70 -0.63 -13.17
CA LEU A 370 -25.32 -2.01 -12.86
C LEU A 370 -23.81 -2.18 -12.78
N ALA A 371 -23.04 -1.60 -13.72
CA ALA A 371 -21.58 -1.63 -13.67
C ALA A 371 -21.05 -0.88 -12.44
N LEU A 372 -21.63 0.28 -12.09
CA LEU A 372 -21.25 1.00 -10.87
C LEU A 372 -21.51 0.17 -9.60
N LEU A 373 -22.66 -0.50 -9.53
CA LEU A 373 -23.02 -1.37 -8.42
C LEU A 373 -22.14 -2.64 -8.36
N GLY A 374 -21.82 -3.21 -9.52
CA GLY A 374 -20.91 -4.35 -9.64
C GLY A 374 -19.48 -4.03 -9.22
N SER A 375 -19.13 -2.75 -9.19
CA SER A 375 -17.76 -2.27 -8.94
C SER A 375 -17.59 -1.45 -7.68
N VAL A 376 -18.55 -1.56 -6.75
CA VAL A 376 -18.49 -0.90 -5.43
C VAL A 376 -17.18 -1.23 -4.71
N GLU A 377 -16.77 -2.50 -4.76
CA GLU A 377 -15.49 -2.96 -4.24
C GLU A 377 -14.30 -2.15 -4.78
N SER A 378 -14.17 -2.10 -6.10
CA SER A 378 -13.07 -1.44 -6.81
C SER A 378 -13.03 0.06 -6.50
N ILE A 379 -14.21 0.69 -6.40
CA ILE A 379 -14.35 2.11 -6.03
C ILE A 379 -13.91 2.35 -4.59
N VAL A 380 -14.38 1.54 -3.64
CA VAL A 380 -13.99 1.65 -2.24
C VAL A 380 -12.49 1.42 -2.09
N ALA A 381 -11.91 0.43 -2.76
CA ALA A 381 -10.47 0.21 -2.80
C ALA A 381 -9.68 1.43 -3.29
N ALA A 382 -10.10 2.05 -4.39
CA ALA A 382 -9.46 3.26 -4.91
C ALA A 382 -9.52 4.41 -3.90
N LEU A 383 -10.69 4.64 -3.28
CA LEU A 383 -10.88 5.65 -2.24
C LEU A 383 -10.05 5.36 -1.00
N THR A 384 -9.95 4.10 -0.56
CA THR A 384 -9.12 3.69 0.58
C THR A 384 -7.64 3.94 0.31
N VAL A 385 -7.13 3.67 -0.90
CA VAL A 385 -5.74 4.00 -1.28
C VAL A 385 -5.49 5.51 -1.22
N MET A 386 -6.40 6.31 -1.77
CA MET A 386 -6.31 7.78 -1.72
C MET A 386 -6.36 8.31 -0.28
N ALA A 387 -7.24 7.76 0.54
CA ALA A 387 -7.41 8.11 1.94
C ALA A 387 -6.20 7.68 2.77
N ALA A 388 -5.68 6.46 2.60
CA ALA A 388 -4.55 5.94 3.36
C ALA A 388 -3.30 6.82 3.21
N LYS A 389 -3.02 7.31 1.99
CA LYS A 389 -1.91 8.26 1.77
C LYS A 389 -2.09 9.56 2.56
N ARG A 390 -3.32 10.08 2.63
CA ARG A 390 -3.64 11.31 3.40
C ARG A 390 -3.62 11.06 4.91
N ILE A 391 -4.19 9.94 5.36
CA ILE A 391 -4.25 9.55 6.77
C ILE A 391 -2.85 9.30 7.31
N ASN A 392 -2.00 8.56 6.60
CA ASN A 392 -0.62 8.32 7.03
C ASN A 392 0.15 9.63 7.16
N ARG A 393 0.03 10.55 6.19
CA ARG A 393 0.62 11.89 6.29
C ARG A 393 0.08 12.66 7.50
N ALA A 394 -1.22 12.64 7.73
CA ALA A 394 -1.86 13.35 8.84
C ALA A 394 -1.49 12.78 10.22
N LEU A 395 -1.50 11.45 10.38
CA LEU A 395 -1.09 10.76 11.61
C LEU A 395 0.38 11.05 11.93
N PHE A 396 1.22 11.00 10.90
CA PHE A 396 2.62 11.38 11.00
C PHE A 396 2.77 12.82 11.48
N THR A 397 2.17 13.80 10.81
CA THR A 397 2.18 15.22 11.23
C THR A 397 1.68 15.39 12.67
N ARG A 398 0.60 14.71 13.06
CA ARG A 398 0.05 14.78 14.42
C ARG A 398 0.99 14.20 15.49
N ARG A 399 1.73 13.14 15.19
CA ARG A 399 2.71 12.55 16.13
C ARG A 399 3.86 13.51 16.35
N ILE A 400 4.38 14.13 15.29
CA ILE A 400 5.48 15.09 15.38
C ILE A 400 5.06 16.34 16.13
N MET A 401 3.88 16.88 15.81
CA MET A 401 3.36 18.06 16.50
C MET A 401 3.19 17.80 18.00
N ARG A 402 2.91 16.55 18.42
CA ARG A 402 2.91 16.19 19.85
C ARG A 402 4.30 16.24 20.45
N VAL A 403 5.33 15.74 19.76
CA VAL A 403 6.72 15.80 20.26
C VAL A 403 7.21 17.25 20.32
N ILE A 404 7.01 18.02 19.25
CA ILE A 404 7.35 19.45 19.21
C ILE A 404 6.66 20.17 20.38
N LYS A 405 5.34 19.99 20.56
CA LYS A 405 4.60 20.61 21.67
C LYS A 405 5.11 20.17 23.05
N ALA A 406 5.51 18.91 23.22
CA ALA A 406 6.06 18.42 24.48
C ALA A 406 7.43 19.04 24.79
N SER A 407 8.28 19.24 23.78
CA SER A 407 9.58 19.91 23.93
C SER A 407 9.46 21.41 24.22
N PHE A 408 8.37 22.05 23.80
CA PHE A 408 8.09 23.48 24.05
C PHE A 408 7.10 23.73 25.20
N ALA A 409 6.64 22.69 25.91
CA ALA A 409 5.82 22.87 27.10
C ALA A 409 6.71 23.50 28.19
N PRO A 410 6.33 24.63 28.81
CA PRO A 410 7.10 25.19 29.91
C PRO A 410 7.18 24.14 31.02
N LEU A 411 8.36 24.02 31.64
CA LEU A 411 8.62 23.33 32.90
C LEU A 411 7.77 23.94 34.04
N ASN A 412 6.44 23.84 33.96
CA ASN A 412 5.50 24.21 35.00
C ASN A 412 4.95 22.93 35.64
N ARG A 413 5.87 22.11 36.17
CA ARG A 413 5.57 21.09 37.18
C ARG A 413 6.76 20.95 38.13
N SER A 414 7.05 22.02 38.85
CA SER A 414 7.66 21.96 40.17
C SER A 414 6.74 22.73 41.11
N ASN A 415 5.88 21.98 41.81
CA ASN A 415 5.37 22.29 43.14
C ASN A 415 5.40 20.98 43.90
#